data_AF-A0A0K2L9Z9-F1
#
_entry.id   AF-A0A0K2L9Z9-F1
#
_cell.length_a   1.000
_cell.length_b   1.000
_cell.length_c   1.000
_cell.angle_alpha   90.00
_cell.angle_beta   90.00
_cell.angle_gamma   90.00
#
_symmetry.space_group_name_H-M   'P 1'
#
loop_
_entity.id
_entity.type
_entity.pdbx_description
1 polymer ?
#
loop_
_entity_poly.entity_id
_entity_poly.type
_entity_poly.pdbx_seq_one_letter_code
_entity_poly.pdbx_strand_id
1 'polypeptide(L)'
;MNNLGGILLSKVKTNNLLTPAQAAKDLGISVATLRKYSLIVERTTENSQYFERNTQNNRLYTQKNIEDFKEMVKLSHGPKMTLETAAVQIYPAADVKTDTDTTKQSDEVAELQTTVAKLESENKKRELTIKDLQQELADAQKAKEQLQAELDTLKQQAAEKAEKNDVKVDENIKERVNEKVNDDKKGHWWNRFKG
;
A
#
# COMPACT_ATOMS: atom_id res chain seq x y z
N MET A 1 7.38 19.70 35.56
CA MET A 1 7.77 19.49 34.16
C MET A 1 6.58 18.88 33.45
N ASN A 2 5.94 19.67 32.59
CA ASN A 2 4.77 19.27 31.82
C ASN A 2 5.20 18.30 30.72
N ASN A 3 4.47 17.20 30.53
CA ASN A 3 4.42 16.58 29.22
C ASN A 3 2.99 16.17 28.90
N LEU A 4 2.40 16.97 28.01
CA LEU A 4 1.10 16.80 27.40
C LEU A 4 1.20 15.66 26.38
N GLY A 5 0.68 14.49 26.74
CA GLY A 5 0.39 13.42 25.78
C GLY A 5 -0.79 13.82 24.91
N GLY A 6 -0.50 14.68 23.91
CA GLY A 6 -1.46 15.18 22.93
C GLY A 6 -2.09 14.03 22.15
N ILE A 7 -3.42 14.03 22.19
CA ILE A 7 -4.33 13.25 21.36
C ILE A 7 -4.01 13.50 19.88
N LEU A 8 -3.34 12.56 19.23
CA LEU A 8 -3.33 12.48 17.76
C LEU A 8 -4.60 11.75 17.31
N LEU A 9 -5.74 12.43 17.44
CA LEU A 9 -6.88 12.17 16.58
C LEU A 9 -6.48 12.70 15.20
N SER A 10 -6.08 11.77 14.33
CA SER A 10 -5.92 12.00 12.91
C SER A 10 -7.06 12.86 12.38
N LYS A 11 -6.73 14.05 11.85
CA LYS A 11 -7.63 14.84 11.00
C LYS A 11 -7.88 14.06 9.71
N VAL A 12 -8.73 13.04 9.80
CA VAL A 12 -9.54 12.63 8.66
C VAL A 12 -10.34 13.88 8.31
N LYS A 13 -10.24 14.37 7.08
CA LYS A 13 -11.24 15.30 6.54
C LYS A 13 -12.56 14.53 6.56
N THR A 14 -13.26 14.55 7.68
CA THR A 14 -14.67 14.19 7.72
C THR A 14 -15.31 15.23 6.82
N ASN A 15 -15.77 14.83 5.63
CA ASN A 15 -16.72 15.64 4.87
C ASN A 15 -17.82 16.00 5.88
N ASN A 16 -17.89 17.28 6.27
CA ASN A 16 -18.74 17.71 7.37
C ASN A 16 -20.19 17.65 6.89
N LEU A 17 -20.78 16.47 7.01
CA LEU A 17 -22.14 16.18 6.58
C LEU A 17 -23.12 16.80 7.57
N LEU A 18 -23.88 17.77 7.09
CA LEU A 18 -24.88 18.50 7.84
C LEU A 18 -26.20 17.75 7.83
N THR A 19 -26.85 17.68 8.98
CA THR A 19 -28.24 17.20 9.09
C THR A 19 -29.21 18.20 8.43
N PRO A 20 -30.44 17.79 8.09
CA PRO A 20 -31.42 18.70 7.50
C PRO A 20 -31.70 19.94 8.35
N ALA A 21 -31.65 19.82 9.68
CA ALA A 21 -31.85 20.94 10.59
C ALA A 21 -30.69 21.95 10.53
N GLN A 22 -29.45 21.48 10.47
CA GLN A 22 -28.27 22.33 10.35
C GLN A 22 -28.22 23.01 8.98
N ALA A 23 -28.38 22.24 7.90
CA ALA A 23 -28.40 22.77 6.54
C ALA A 23 -29.49 23.85 6.33
N ALA A 24 -30.70 23.62 6.86
CA ALA A 24 -31.78 24.59 6.77
C ALA A 24 -31.48 25.88 7.56
N LYS A 25 -30.85 25.74 8.73
CA LYS A 25 -30.39 26.88 9.54
C LYS A 25 -29.35 27.72 8.77
N ASP A 26 -28.39 27.08 8.12
CA ASP A 26 -27.32 27.75 7.36
C ASP A 26 -27.83 28.45 6.09
N LEU A 27 -28.92 27.93 5.52
CA LEU A 27 -29.65 28.55 4.42
C LEU A 27 -30.65 29.63 4.85
N GLY A 28 -30.96 29.73 6.15
CA GLY A 28 -31.99 30.63 6.67
C GLY A 28 -33.41 30.25 6.22
N ILE A 29 -33.68 28.97 5.97
CA ILE A 29 -34.99 28.46 5.51
C ILE A 29 -35.55 27.41 6.47
N SER A 30 -36.83 27.04 6.29
CA SER A 30 -37.42 25.92 7.02
C SER A 30 -36.88 24.57 6.51
N VAL A 31 -36.84 23.56 7.39
CA VAL A 31 -36.48 22.18 7.01
C VAL A 31 -37.43 21.62 5.93
N ALA A 32 -38.71 22.01 5.97
CA ALA A 32 -39.69 21.64 4.95
C ALA A 32 -39.35 22.24 3.58
N THR A 33 -38.88 23.49 3.54
CA THR A 33 -38.41 24.15 2.30
C THR A 33 -37.18 23.46 1.76
N LEU A 34 -36.18 23.16 2.60
CA LEU A 34 -34.99 22.41 2.20
C LEU A 34 -35.35 21.04 1.60
N ARG A 35 -36.31 20.34 2.21
CA ARG A 35 -36.80 19.06 1.68
C ARG A 35 -37.42 19.20 0.29
N LYS A 36 -38.19 20.27 0.05
CA LYS A 36 -38.74 20.56 -1.30
C LYS A 36 -37.63 20.81 -2.31
N TYR A 37 -36.63 21.61 -1.96
CA TYR A 37 -35.48 21.87 -2.83
C TYR A 37 -34.70 20.60 -3.14
N SER A 38 -34.48 19.74 -2.14
CA SER A 38 -33.81 18.46 -2.34
C SER A 38 -34.59 17.56 -3.30
N LEU A 39 -35.93 17.52 -3.19
CA LEU A 39 -36.78 16.76 -4.12
C LEU A 39 -36.72 17.30 -5.54
N ILE A 40 -36.62 18.63 -5.72
CA ILE A 40 -36.41 19.23 -7.03
C ILE A 40 -35.11 18.72 -7.63
N VAL A 41 -34.00 18.78 -6.89
CA VAL A 41 -32.68 18.31 -7.35
C VAL A 41 -32.68 16.81 -7.68
N GLU A 42 -33.22 15.96 -6.81
CA GLU A 42 -33.31 14.52 -7.05
C GLU A 42 -34.14 14.20 -8.31
N ARG A 43 -35.20 14.97 -8.56
CA ARG A 43 -36.03 14.81 -9.77
C ARG A 43 -35.31 15.32 -11.02
N THR A 44 -34.66 16.49 -10.97
CA THR A 44 -34.02 17.09 -12.15
C THR A 44 -32.75 16.36 -12.56
N THR A 45 -32.06 15.72 -11.61
CA THR A 45 -30.86 14.92 -11.87
C THR A 45 -31.15 13.46 -12.18
N GLU A 46 -32.43 13.06 -12.11
CA GLU A 46 -32.90 11.67 -12.17
C GLU A 46 -32.19 10.74 -11.16
N ASN A 47 -31.65 11.31 -10.08
CA ASN A 47 -30.92 10.60 -9.03
C ASN A 47 -31.66 10.71 -7.68
N SER A 48 -32.45 9.69 -7.35
CA SER A 48 -33.17 9.61 -6.06
C SER A 48 -32.25 9.53 -4.83
N GLN A 49 -30.97 9.20 -5.02
CA GLN A 49 -29.93 9.11 -3.99
C GLN A 49 -28.86 10.19 -4.21
N TYR A 50 -29.22 11.34 -4.79
CA TYR A 50 -28.30 12.45 -5.03
C TYR A 50 -27.62 12.93 -3.75
N PHE A 51 -28.39 12.98 -2.66
CA PHE A 51 -27.88 13.31 -1.33
C PHE A 51 -27.54 12.04 -0.56
N GLU A 52 -26.39 12.05 0.13
CA GLU A 52 -26.06 11.00 1.09
C GLU A 52 -27.16 10.88 2.15
N ARG A 53 -27.33 9.67 2.69
CA ARG A 53 -28.36 9.38 3.68
C ARG A 53 -27.77 8.69 4.88
N ASN A 54 -28.31 8.98 6.07
CA ASN A 54 -27.97 8.26 7.28
C ASN A 54 -28.72 6.91 7.38
N THR A 55 -28.45 6.14 8.43
CA THR A 55 -29.11 4.85 8.70
C THR A 55 -30.63 4.96 8.91
N GLN A 56 -31.14 6.15 9.24
CA GLN A 56 -32.56 6.47 9.39
C GLN A 56 -33.15 7.04 8.08
N ASN A 57 -32.43 6.95 6.97
CA ASN A 57 -32.82 7.46 5.64
C ASN A 57 -32.99 9.00 5.56
N ASN A 58 -32.46 9.74 6.53
CA ASN A 58 -32.43 11.21 6.50
C ASN A 58 -31.30 11.69 5.58
N ARG A 59 -31.62 12.67 4.72
CA ARG A 59 -30.64 13.32 3.84
C ARG A 59 -29.57 14.04 4.65
N LEU A 60 -28.33 13.91 4.20
CA LEU A 60 -27.15 14.60 4.72
C LEU A 60 -26.62 15.50 3.61
N TYR A 61 -26.15 16.69 4.00
CA TYR A 61 -25.77 17.75 3.08
C TYR A 61 -24.32 18.12 3.29
N THR A 62 -23.58 18.26 2.19
CA THR A 62 -22.25 18.87 2.22
C THR A 62 -22.34 20.39 2.19
N GLN A 63 -21.25 21.07 2.54
CA GLN A 63 -21.17 22.53 2.38
C GLN A 63 -21.42 22.98 0.93
N LYS A 64 -20.95 22.21 -0.06
CA LYS A 64 -21.20 22.47 -1.47
C LYS A 64 -22.69 22.46 -1.78
N ASN A 65 -23.46 21.49 -1.24
CA ASN A 65 -24.91 21.47 -1.45
C ASN A 65 -25.58 22.75 -0.93
N ILE A 66 -25.09 23.32 0.17
CA ILE A 66 -25.60 24.59 0.71
C ILE A 66 -25.35 25.73 -0.26
N GLU A 67 -24.16 25.80 -0.86
CA GLU A 67 -23.79 26.81 -1.84
C GLU A 67 -24.63 26.68 -3.12
N ASP A 68 -24.71 25.46 -3.66
CA ASP A 68 -25.51 25.15 -4.85
C ASP A 68 -27.00 25.49 -4.63
N PHE A 69 -27.56 25.25 -3.44
CA PHE A 69 -28.93 25.67 -3.11
C PHE A 69 -29.09 27.20 -3.10
N LYS A 70 -28.10 27.95 -2.61
CA LYS A 70 -28.14 29.43 -2.64
C LYS A 70 -28.13 29.94 -4.08
N GLU A 71 -27.30 29.36 -4.93
CA GLU A 71 -27.25 29.71 -6.35
C GLU A 71 -28.56 29.37 -7.04
N MET A 72 -29.16 28.22 -6.74
CA MET A 72 -30.42 27.79 -7.33
C MET A 72 -31.57 28.74 -6.98
N VAL A 73 -31.66 29.12 -5.71
CA VAL A 73 -32.65 30.11 -5.27
C VAL A 73 -32.38 31.47 -5.93
N LYS A 74 -31.12 31.90 -6.01
CA LYS A 74 -30.75 33.17 -6.66
C LYS A 74 -31.14 33.20 -8.14
N LEU A 75 -30.82 32.16 -8.90
CA LEU A 75 -31.17 32.03 -10.31
C LEU A 75 -32.69 31.98 -10.53
N SER A 76 -33.42 31.33 -9.62
CA SER A 76 -34.89 31.23 -9.70
C SER A 76 -35.62 32.57 -9.58
N HIS A 77 -35.00 33.60 -9.00
CA HIS A 77 -35.55 34.95 -8.94
C HIS A 77 -35.35 35.75 -10.24
N GLY A 78 -34.68 35.16 -11.24
CA GLY A 78 -34.50 35.76 -12.56
C GLY A 78 -35.79 35.80 -13.39
N PRO A 79 -35.87 36.67 -14.42
CA PRO A 79 -37.04 36.74 -15.29
C PRO A 79 -37.25 35.43 -16.03
N LYS A 80 -38.47 34.89 -15.97
CA LYS A 80 -38.89 33.61 -16.57
C LYS A 80 -38.11 32.38 -16.05
N MET A 81 -37.46 32.46 -14.90
CA MET A 81 -36.81 31.32 -14.25
C MET A 81 -37.71 30.71 -13.18
N THR A 82 -37.64 29.39 -13.03
CA THR A 82 -38.23 28.65 -11.90
C THR A 82 -37.13 27.93 -11.11
N LEU A 83 -37.47 27.41 -9.93
CA LEU A 83 -36.53 26.61 -9.14
C LEU A 83 -36.10 25.35 -9.90
N GLU A 84 -37.00 24.72 -10.65
CA GLU A 84 -36.69 23.58 -11.51
C GLU A 84 -35.72 23.94 -12.63
N THR A 85 -35.96 25.03 -13.37
CA THR A 85 -35.06 25.42 -14.47
C THR A 85 -33.70 25.88 -13.94
N ALA A 86 -33.67 26.52 -12.77
CA ALA A 86 -32.43 26.83 -12.07
C ALA A 86 -31.69 25.57 -11.60
N ALA A 87 -32.41 24.57 -11.10
CA ALA A 87 -31.83 23.30 -10.67
C ALA A 87 -31.18 22.56 -11.84
N VAL A 88 -31.81 22.53 -13.02
CA VAL A 88 -31.21 21.92 -14.23
C VAL A 88 -29.88 22.59 -14.62
N GLN A 89 -29.74 23.90 -14.40
CA GLN A 89 -28.50 24.62 -14.72
C GLN A 89 -27.36 24.35 -13.73
N ILE A 90 -27.68 24.20 -12.44
CA ILE A 90 -26.67 24.02 -11.38
C ILE A 90 -26.34 22.54 -11.15
N TYR A 91 -27.33 21.67 -11.30
CA TYR A 91 -27.24 20.25 -11.04
C TYR A 91 -27.42 19.49 -12.37
N PRO A 92 -26.34 19.29 -13.15
CA PRO A 92 -26.44 18.52 -14.38
C PRO A 92 -26.90 17.09 -14.07
N ALA A 93 -27.85 16.60 -14.87
CA ALA A 93 -28.25 15.19 -14.82
C ALA A 93 -27.04 14.31 -15.16
N ALA A 94 -26.95 13.15 -14.50
CA ALA A 94 -25.82 12.23 -14.68
C ALA A 94 -25.71 11.65 -16.10
N ASP A 95 -26.67 11.91 -16.99
CA ASP A 95 -26.62 11.56 -18.41
C ASP A 95 -27.36 12.59 -19.29
N VAL A 96 -26.82 13.80 -19.46
CA VAL A 96 -26.96 14.53 -20.74
C VAL A 96 -25.66 15.28 -21.01
N LYS A 97 -24.87 14.77 -21.95
CA LYS A 97 -23.88 15.55 -22.68
C LYS A 97 -24.65 16.63 -23.46
N THR A 98 -24.92 17.78 -22.86
CA THR A 98 -25.41 18.93 -23.62
C THR A 98 -24.22 19.66 -24.22
N ASP A 99 -24.08 19.45 -25.53
CA ASP A 99 -23.14 20.07 -26.44
C ASP A 99 -23.22 21.60 -26.45
N THR A 100 -22.53 22.26 -25.51
CA THR A 100 -22.16 23.68 -25.62
C THR A 100 -20.69 23.95 -25.29
N ASP A 101 -19.84 22.93 -25.25
CA ASP A 101 -18.41 23.07 -24.93
C ASP A 101 -17.47 22.29 -25.88
N THR A 102 -17.92 22.08 -27.12
CA THR A 102 -17.25 21.22 -28.11
C THR A 102 -15.85 21.70 -28.52
N THR A 103 -15.48 22.96 -28.23
CA THR A 103 -14.14 23.48 -28.54
C THR A 103 -13.15 23.42 -27.39
N LYS A 104 -13.57 23.29 -26.13
CA LYS A 104 -12.65 23.12 -24.98
C LYS A 104 -12.53 21.68 -24.51
N GLN A 105 -13.58 20.88 -24.65
CA GLN A 105 -13.55 19.46 -24.30
C GLN A 105 -12.71 18.63 -25.28
N SER A 106 -12.58 19.04 -26.54
CA SER A 106 -11.74 18.32 -27.52
C SER A 106 -10.26 18.34 -27.12
N ASP A 107 -9.76 19.47 -26.61
CA ASP A 107 -8.37 19.61 -26.22
C ASP A 107 -8.09 18.89 -24.89
N GLU A 108 -8.98 19.00 -23.90
CA GLU A 108 -8.85 18.25 -22.64
C GLU A 108 -8.98 16.74 -22.84
N VAL A 109 -9.87 16.26 -23.73
CA VAL A 109 -9.99 14.83 -24.03
C VAL A 109 -8.76 14.32 -24.79
N ALA A 110 -8.17 15.11 -25.68
CA ALA A 110 -6.91 14.76 -26.34
C ALA A 110 -5.73 14.73 -25.34
N GLU A 111 -5.66 15.68 -24.41
CA GLU A 111 -4.66 15.69 -23.34
C GLU A 111 -4.84 14.52 -22.36
N LEU A 112 -6.07 14.16 -22.03
CA LEU A 112 -6.36 12.98 -21.21
C LEU A 112 -6.01 11.68 -21.93
N GLN A 113 -6.30 11.56 -23.23
CA GLN A 113 -5.93 10.38 -24.03
C GLN A 113 -4.41 10.22 -24.15
N THR A 114 -3.67 11.30 -24.35
CA THR A 114 -2.20 11.26 -24.40
C THR A 114 -1.62 10.93 -23.02
N THR A 115 -2.22 11.42 -21.94
CA THR A 115 -1.82 11.09 -20.57
C THR A 115 -2.08 9.61 -20.26
N VAL A 116 -3.23 9.07 -20.65
CA VAL A 116 -3.56 7.65 -20.48
C VAL A 116 -2.58 6.78 -21.27
N ALA A 117 -2.32 7.08 -22.54
CA ALA A 117 -1.37 6.33 -23.36
C ALA A 117 0.06 6.36 -22.78
N LYS A 118 0.47 7.50 -22.19
CA LYS A 118 1.75 7.62 -21.49
C LYS A 118 1.79 6.76 -20.23
N LEU A 119 0.74 6.81 -19.40
CA LEU A 119 0.64 5.99 -18.19
C LEU A 119 0.62 4.50 -18.49
N GLU A 120 -0.06 4.07 -19.55
CA GLU A 120 -0.06 2.68 -20.00
C GLU A 120 1.33 2.23 -20.47
N SER A 121 2.03 3.07 -21.22
CA SER A 121 3.42 2.82 -21.64
C SER A 121 4.37 2.72 -20.45
N GLU A 122 4.24 3.62 -19.46
CA GLU A 122 5.03 3.58 -18.23
C GLU A 122 4.71 2.35 -17.38
N ASN A 123 3.44 1.96 -17.25
CA ASN A 123 3.05 0.74 -16.55
C ASN A 123 3.62 -0.50 -17.23
N LYS A 124 3.56 -0.58 -18.56
CA LYS A 124 4.15 -1.69 -19.31
C LYS A 124 5.66 -1.79 -19.11
N LYS A 125 6.37 -0.64 -19.06
CA LYS A 125 7.80 -0.62 -18.71
C LYS A 125 8.06 -1.11 -17.29
N ARG A 126 7.26 -0.64 -16.32
CA ARG A 126 7.36 -1.08 -14.92
C ARG A 126 7.11 -2.59 -14.77
N GLU A 127 6.12 -3.14 -15.48
CA GLU A 127 5.85 -4.58 -15.50
C GLU A 127 7.03 -5.39 -16.04
N LEU A 128 7.66 -4.93 -17.13
CA LEU A 128 8.88 -5.55 -17.66
C LEU A 128 10.02 -5.50 -16.65
N THR A 129 10.27 -4.35 -16.03
CA THR A 129 11.31 -4.22 -14.99
C THR A 129 11.03 -5.10 -13.78
N ILE A 130 9.77 -5.21 -13.33
CA ILE A 130 9.39 -6.10 -12.23
C ILE A 130 9.70 -7.55 -12.60
N LYS A 131 9.38 -7.95 -13.84
CA LYS A 131 9.65 -9.31 -14.32
C LYS A 131 11.15 -9.62 -14.38
N ASP A 132 11.95 -8.68 -14.86
CA ASP A 132 13.41 -8.84 -14.91
C ASP A 132 14.01 -8.94 -13.49
N LEU A 133 13.57 -8.08 -12.56
CA LEU A 133 14.01 -8.13 -11.16
C LEU A 133 13.58 -9.44 -10.46
N GLN A 134 12.40 -9.98 -10.77
CA GLN A 134 11.96 -11.27 -10.26
C GLN A 134 12.84 -12.41 -10.78
N GLN A 135 13.26 -12.35 -12.04
CA GLN A 135 14.18 -13.33 -12.61
C GLN A 135 15.57 -13.25 -11.95
N GLU A 136 16.12 -12.04 -11.80
CA GLU A 136 17.40 -11.84 -11.11
C GLU A 136 17.35 -12.33 -9.65
N LEU A 137 16.25 -12.08 -8.94
CA LEU A 137 16.06 -12.60 -7.58
C LEU A 137 16.03 -14.13 -7.54
N ALA A 138 15.36 -14.78 -8.50
CA ALA A 138 15.32 -16.23 -8.58
C ALA A 138 16.71 -16.83 -8.87
N ASP A 139 17.48 -16.20 -9.74
CA ASP A 139 18.84 -16.65 -10.07
C ASP A 139 19.81 -16.41 -8.91
N ALA A 140 19.70 -15.27 -8.21
CA ALA A 140 20.46 -15.00 -7.01
C ALA A 140 20.14 -15.97 -5.86
N GLN A 141 18.88 -16.37 -5.71
CA GLN A 141 18.46 -17.39 -4.74
C GLN A 141 19.10 -18.75 -5.04
N LYS A 142 19.06 -19.20 -6.31
CA LYS A 142 19.73 -20.43 -6.73
C LYS A 142 21.24 -20.40 -6.49
N ALA A 143 21.89 -19.29 -6.83
CA ALA A 143 23.32 -19.12 -6.59
C ALA A 143 23.66 -19.19 -5.09
N LYS A 144 22.82 -18.58 -4.23
CA LYS A 144 22.97 -18.67 -2.78
C LYS A 144 22.82 -20.10 -2.27
N GLU A 145 21.84 -20.86 -2.76
CA GLU A 145 21.65 -22.26 -2.38
C GLU A 145 22.84 -23.14 -2.80
N GLN A 146 23.37 -22.93 -4.01
CA GLN A 146 24.56 -23.62 -4.50
C GLN A 146 25.80 -23.31 -3.65
N LEU A 147 26.05 -22.03 -3.37
CA LEU A 147 27.17 -21.62 -2.51
C LEU A 147 27.02 -22.17 -1.08
N GLN A 148 25.80 -22.24 -0.55
CA GLN A 148 25.55 -22.82 0.76
C GLN A 148 25.88 -24.32 0.77
N ALA A 149 25.47 -25.06 -0.26
CA ALA A 149 25.80 -26.47 -0.41
C ALA A 149 27.33 -26.68 -0.56
N GLU A 150 28.01 -25.87 -1.36
CA GLU A 150 29.47 -25.91 -1.48
C GLU A 150 30.16 -25.62 -0.14
N LEU A 151 29.71 -24.62 0.62
CA LEU A 151 30.23 -24.33 1.95
C LEU A 151 30.05 -25.50 2.91
N ASP A 152 28.90 -26.17 2.89
CA ASP A 152 28.62 -27.30 3.76
C ASP A 152 29.48 -28.52 3.39
N THR A 153 29.66 -28.80 2.09
CA THR A 153 30.60 -29.85 1.65
C THR A 153 32.05 -29.55 2.00
N LEU A 154 32.51 -28.30 1.86
CA LEU A 154 33.87 -27.92 2.24
C LEU A 154 34.09 -28.03 3.75
N LYS A 155 33.10 -27.66 4.57
CA LYS A 155 33.14 -27.87 6.02
C LYS A 155 33.23 -29.34 6.39
N GLN A 156 32.44 -30.20 5.75
CA GLN A 156 32.50 -31.65 5.96
C GLN A 156 33.89 -32.21 5.58
N GLN A 157 34.42 -31.85 4.40
CA GLN A 157 35.76 -32.26 3.98
C GLN A 157 36.86 -31.76 4.93
N ALA A 158 36.72 -30.55 5.47
CA ALA A 158 37.65 -30.01 6.46
C ALA A 158 37.58 -30.79 7.78
N ALA A 159 36.38 -31.12 8.26
CA ALA A 159 36.17 -31.93 9.46
C ALA A 159 36.76 -33.34 9.29
N GLU A 160 36.47 -34.01 8.18
CA GLU A 160 37.03 -35.34 7.89
C GLU A 160 38.56 -35.35 7.78
N LYS A 161 39.16 -34.29 7.23
CA LYS A 161 40.62 -34.15 7.17
C LYS A 161 41.24 -33.91 8.55
N ALA A 162 40.57 -33.15 9.41
CA ALA A 162 41.00 -32.95 10.79
C ALA A 162 40.96 -34.28 11.56
N GLU A 163 39.84 -35.02 11.48
CA GLU A 163 39.71 -36.34 12.14
C GLU A 163 40.74 -37.35 11.61
N LYS A 164 40.94 -37.43 10.29
CA LYS A 164 41.95 -38.31 9.70
C LYS A 164 43.38 -37.94 10.10
N ASN A 165 43.68 -36.66 10.32
CA ASN A 165 44.99 -36.24 10.81
C ASN A 165 45.17 -36.57 12.28
N ASP A 166 44.15 -36.38 13.12
CA ASP A 166 44.20 -36.72 14.55
C ASP A 166 44.38 -38.23 14.75
N VAL A 167 43.67 -39.06 13.99
CA VAL A 167 43.81 -40.53 14.03
C VAL A 167 45.21 -40.96 13.56
N LYS A 168 45.74 -40.38 12.48
CA LYS A 168 47.10 -40.68 12.00
C LYS A 168 48.19 -40.27 12.99
N VAL A 169 48.02 -39.14 13.68
CA VAL A 169 48.96 -38.70 14.71
C VAL A 169 48.91 -39.64 15.91
N ASP A 170 47.72 -40.06 16.35
CA ASP A 170 47.56 -41.01 17.46
C ASP A 170 48.13 -42.41 17.11
N GLU A 171 47.90 -42.92 15.90
CA GLU A 171 48.51 -44.18 15.43
C GLU A 171 50.05 -44.10 15.36
N ASN A 172 50.61 -43.00 14.84
CA ASN A 172 52.06 -42.81 14.77
C ASN A 172 52.68 -42.70 16.18
N ILE A 173 52.02 -42.02 17.12
CA ILE A 173 52.46 -41.97 18.51
C ILE A 173 52.43 -43.38 19.14
N LYS A 174 51.35 -44.15 18.93
CA LYS A 174 51.24 -45.53 19.42
C LYS A 174 52.33 -46.44 18.85
N GLU A 175 52.64 -46.33 17.56
CA GLU A 175 53.71 -47.11 16.91
C GLU A 175 55.09 -46.77 17.48
N ARG A 176 55.42 -45.47 17.62
CA ARG A 176 56.70 -45.02 18.21
C ARG A 176 56.84 -45.37 19.69
N VAL A 177 55.75 -45.35 20.47
CA VAL A 177 55.76 -45.78 21.88
C VAL A 177 55.96 -47.29 21.96
N ASN A 178 55.30 -48.08 21.11
CA ASN A 178 55.46 -49.53 21.09
C ASN A 178 56.87 -49.96 20.66
N GLU A 179 57.49 -49.26 19.71
CA GLU A 179 58.89 -49.45 19.31
C GLU A 179 59.85 -49.20 20.48
N LYS A 180 59.67 -48.09 21.22
CA LYS A 180 60.49 -47.76 22.40
C LYS A 180 60.33 -48.76 23.55
N VAL A 181 59.11 -49.20 23.83
CA VAL A 181 58.82 -50.15 24.93
C VAL A 181 59.29 -51.56 24.60
N ASN A 182 59.42 -51.93 23.32
CA ASN A 182 59.98 -53.22 22.94
C ASN A 182 61.52 -53.26 23.06
N ASP A 183 62.20 -52.13 22.86
CA ASP A 183 63.63 -52.00 23.12
C ASP A 183 63.97 -51.96 24.63
N ASP A 184 63.09 -51.38 25.45
CA ASP A 184 63.27 -51.31 26.90
C ASP A 184 63.14 -52.66 27.64
N LYS A 185 62.75 -53.74 26.94
CA LYS A 185 62.77 -55.11 27.50
C LYS A 185 64.15 -55.78 27.45
N LYS A 186 65.18 -55.13 26.88
CA LYS A 186 66.55 -55.64 26.87
C LYS A 186 67.53 -54.66 27.52
N GLY A 187 67.51 -54.60 28.84
CA GLY A 187 68.61 -54.01 29.61
C GLY A 187 68.13 -53.33 30.86
N HIS A 188 68.03 -54.09 31.95
CA HIS A 188 67.89 -53.57 33.30
C HIS A 188 69.14 -52.73 33.65
N TRP A 189 69.13 -51.45 33.29
CA TRP A 189 70.22 -50.50 33.58
C TRP A 189 70.49 -50.30 35.08
N TRP A 190 69.56 -50.73 35.95
CA TRP A 190 69.70 -50.79 37.41
C TRP A 190 70.61 -51.91 37.93
N ASN A 191 70.96 -52.92 37.11
CA ASN A 191 71.80 -54.06 37.55
C ASN A 191 73.31 -53.75 37.62
N ARG A 192 73.74 -52.53 37.28
CA ARG A 192 75.16 -52.12 37.35
C ARG A 192 75.53 -51.38 38.65
N PHE A 193 74.56 -51.11 39.53
CA PHE A 193 74.77 -50.37 40.78
C PHE A 193 74.56 -51.19 42.06
N LYS A 194 74.23 -52.48 41.95
CA LYS A 194 74.21 -53.41 43.08
C LYS A 194 74.85 -54.74 42.69
N GLY A 195 76.00 -55.06 43.27
CA GLY A 195 76.67 -56.35 43.15
C GLY A 195 78.15 -56.19 42.91
#